data_AF-A0A1V5MSR2-F1
#
_entry.id   AF-A0A1V5MSR2-F1
#
_cell.length_a   1.000
_cell.length_b   1.000
_cell.length_c   1.000
_cell.angle_alpha   90.00
_cell.angle_beta   90.00
_cell.angle_gamma   90.00
#
_symmetry.space_group_name_H-M   'P 1'
#
loop_
_entity.id
_entity.type
_entity.pdbx_description
1 polymer ?
#
loop_
_entity_poly.entity_id
_entity_poly.type
_entity_poly.pdbx_seq_one_letter_code
_entity_poly.pdbx_strand_id
1 'polypeptide(L)' 'MPLAAFQERMDQMIREIRNAPRAKGADRIYLPGEIEWQRYEEQKQKGLSLPPEVIDSLNGLADDLELERLF' A
#
# COMPACT_ATOMS: atom_id res chain seq x y z
N MET A 1 -8.94 14.65 24.51
CA MET A 1 -10.03 13.76 24.03
C MET A 1 -9.62 12.31 24.29
N PRO A 2 -10.49 11.46 24.85
CA PRO A 2 -10.20 10.02 24.99
C PRO A 2 -9.97 9.35 23.63
N LEU A 3 -9.10 8.34 23.58
CA LEU A 3 -8.75 7.64 22.33
C LEU A 3 -9.97 7.07 21.59
N ALA A 4 -10.90 6.45 22.33
CA ALA A 4 -12.12 5.89 21.75
C ALA A 4 -12.99 6.94 21.04
N ALA A 5 -13.16 8.12 21.66
CA ALA A 5 -13.91 9.22 21.06
C ALA A 5 -13.21 9.79 19.81
N PHE A 6 -11.87 9.77 19.77
CA PHE A 6 -11.13 10.13 18.56
C PHE A 6 -11.35 9.12 17.44
N GLN A 7 -11.23 7.82 17.73
CA GLN A 7 -11.46 6.74 16.77
C GLN A 7 -12.88 6.79 16.20
N GLU A 8 -13.90 6.96 17.04
CA GLU A 8 -15.29 7.07 16.60
C GLU A 8 -15.50 8.24 15.64
N ARG A 9 -14.89 9.40 15.93
CA ARG A 9 -14.93 10.57 15.03
C ARG A 9 -14.22 10.30 13.71
N MET A 10 -13.08 9.61 13.74
CA MET A 10 -12.37 9.22 12.52
C MET A 10 -13.21 8.25 11.69
N ASP A 11 -13.80 7.22 12.30
CA ASP A 11 -14.67 6.26 11.62
C ASP A 11 -15.88 6.95 10.97
N GLN A 12 -16.43 7.96 11.64
CA GLN A 12 -17.52 8.76 11.08
C GLN A 12 -17.08 9.54 9.84
N MET A 13 -15.95 10.24 9.90
CA MET A 13 -15.39 10.96 8.75
C MET A 13 -15.10 10.00 7.58
N ILE A 14 -14.55 8.82 7.87
CA ILE A 14 -14.29 7.77 6.88
C ILE A 14 -15.59 7.36 6.16
N ARG A 15 -16.67 7.13 6.90
CA ARG A 15 -17.98 6.79 6.35
C ARG A 15 -18.56 7.90 5.49
N GLU A 16 -18.43 9.15 5.92
CA GLU A 16 -18.93 10.31 5.16
C GLU A 16 -18.22 10.46 3.82
N ILE A 17 -16.88 10.38 3.81
CA ILE A 17 -16.08 10.50 2.58
C ILE A 17 -16.43 9.37 1.60
N ARG A 18 -16.54 8.13 2.09
CA ARG A 18 -16.84 6.97 1.23
C ARG A 18 -18.22 7.03 0.59
N ASN A 19 -19.18 7.68 1.25
CA ASN A 19 -20.57 7.79 0.79
C ASN A 19 -20.87 9.12 0.09
N ALA A 20 -19.88 10.00 -0.08
CA ALA A 20 -20.05 11.25 -0.81
C ALA A 20 -20.37 10.99 -2.30
N PRO A 21 -21.03 11.94 -2.99
CA PRO A 21 -21.26 11.83 -4.43
C PRO A 21 -19.97 11.58 -5.20
N ARG A 22 -19.96 10.51 -5.99
CA ARG A 22 -18.82 10.14 -6.82
C ARG A 22 -18.73 11.06 -8.04
N ALA A 23 -17.51 11.36 -8.46
CA ALA A 23 -17.27 12.00 -9.75
C ALA A 23 -17.75 11.09 -10.89
N LYS A 24 -18.12 11.68 -12.04
CA LYS A 24 -18.54 10.91 -13.22
C LYS A 24 -17.44 9.94 -13.64
N GLY A 25 -17.77 8.66 -13.72
CA GLY A 25 -16.84 7.60 -14.10
C GLY A 25 -15.96 7.06 -12.97
N ALA A 26 -16.14 7.52 -11.73
CA ALA A 26 -15.44 6.96 -10.57
C ALA A 26 -16.26 5.84 -9.92
N ASP A 27 -15.63 4.68 -9.70
CA ASP A 27 -16.29 3.53 -9.07
C ASP A 27 -16.32 3.63 -7.54
N ARG A 28 -15.30 4.23 -6.93
CA ARG A 28 -15.15 4.31 -5.46
C ARG A 28 -14.34 5.54 -5.03
N ILE A 29 -14.60 6.03 -3.82
CA ILE A 29 -13.78 7.05 -3.14
C ILE A 29 -12.84 6.33 -2.16
N TYR A 30 -11.54 6.57 -2.31
CA TYR A 30 -10.50 6.07 -1.42
C TYR A 30 -10.09 7.13 -0.42
N LEU A 31 -9.62 6.69 0.74
CA LEU A 31 -8.90 7.55 1.67
C LEU A 31 -7.39 7.52 1.39
N PRO A 32 -6.66 8.59 1.76
CA PRO A 32 -5.21 8.57 1.72
C PRO A 32 -4.65 7.36 2.50
N GLY A 33 -3.79 6.57 1.86
CA GLY A 33 -3.22 5.35 2.45
C GLY A 33 -4.03 4.08 2.18
N GLU A 34 -5.30 4.15 1.75
CA GLU A 34 -6.11 2.95 1.53
C GLU A 34 -5.61 2.13 0.33
N ILE A 35 -5.19 2.79 -0.75
CA ILE A 35 -4.65 2.12 -1.94
C ILE A 35 -3.31 1.45 -1.60
N GLU A 36 -2.46 2.14 -0.85
CA GLU A 36 -1.16 1.64 -0.41
C GLU A 36 -1.33 0.43 0.52
N TRP A 37 -2.28 0.48 1.47
CA TRP A 37 -2.56 -0.63 2.37
C TRP A 37 -3.11 -1.86 1.62
N GLN A 38 -3.99 -1.65 0.62
CA GLN A 38 -4.46 -2.74 -0.22
C GLN A 38 -3.33 -3.41 -1.00
N ARG A 39 -2.46 -2.61 -1.64
CA ARG A 39 -1.28 -3.13 -2.34
C ARG A 39 -0.33 -3.88 -1.41
N TYR A 40 -0.12 -3.36 -0.20
CA TYR A 40 0.70 -4.01 0.82
C TYR A 40 0.15 -5.40 1.18
N GLU A 41 -1.13 -5.50 1.50
CA GLU A 41 -1.76 -6.78 1.86
C GLU A 41 -1.72 -7.78 0.69
N GLU A 42 -1.93 -7.31 -0.54
CA GLU A 42 -1.81 -8.13 -1.74
C GLU A 42 -0.37 -8.65 -1.96
N GLN A 43 0.63 -7.77 -1.88
CA GLN A 43 2.04 -8.11 -2.10
C GLN A 43 2.60 -8.98 -0.96
N LYS A 44 2.12 -8.79 0.27
CA LYS A 44 2.46 -9.65 1.41
C LYS A 44 2.03 -11.10 1.19
N GLN A 45 0.93 -11.32 0.47
CA GLN A 45 0.42 -12.66 0.18
C GLN A 45 0.99 -13.23 -1.13
N LYS A 46 1.18 -12.41 -2.16
CA LYS A 46 1.54 -12.85 -3.51
C LYS A 46 3.03 -12.68 -3.84
N GLY A 47 3.79 -12.00 -2.99
CA GLY A 47 5.14 -11.56 -3.29
C GLY A 47 5.18 -10.22 -4.01
N LEU A 48 6.36 -9.61 -4.04
CA LEU A 48 6.63 -8.34 -4.69
C LEU A 48 7.25 -8.59 -6.08
N SER A 49 6.70 -7.94 -7.11
CA SER A 49 7.35 -7.89 -8.43
C SER A 49 8.32 -6.70 -8.45
N LEU A 50 9.60 -6.98 -8.72
CA LEU A 50 10.62 -5.95 -8.91
C LEU A 50 10.89 -5.76 -10.41
N PRO A 51 11.17 -4.53 -10.87
CA PRO A 51 11.67 -4.31 -12.23
C PRO A 51 12.98 -5.08 -12.48
N PRO A 52 13.23 -5.58 -13.70
CA PRO A 52 14.44 -6.35 -14.02
C PRO A 52 15.73 -5.62 -13.63
N GLU A 53 15.83 -4.33 -13.96
CA GLU A 53 16.98 -3.49 -13.62
C GLU A 53 17.24 -3.38 -12.10
N VAL A 54 16.21 -3.47 -11.26
CA VAL A 54 16.37 -3.48 -9.79
C VAL A 54 16.92 -4.83 -9.33
N ILE A 55 16.46 -5.93 -9.93
CA ILE A 55 16.97 -7.28 -9.64
C ILE A 55 18.45 -7.36 -10.02
N ASP A 56 18.82 -6.86 -11.20
CA ASP A 56 20.22 -6.82 -11.66
C ASP A 56 21.10 -6.02 -10.70
N SER A 57 20.64 -4.85 -10.26
CA SER A 57 21.37 -4.02 -9.30
C SER A 57 21.54 -4.70 -7.95
N LEU A 58 20.52 -5.41 -7.45
CA LEU A 58 20.60 -6.12 -6.17
C LEU A 58 21.50 -7.34 -6.26
N ASN A 59 21.47 -8.05 -7.38
CA ASN A 59 22.34 -9.20 -7.63
C ASN A 59 23.81 -8.79 -7.80
N GLY A 60 24.08 -7.66 -8.46
CA GLY A 60 25.43 -7.11 -8.51
C GLY A 60 25.97 -6.76 -7.11
N LEU A 61 25.13 -6.17 -6.25
CA LEU A 61 25.51 -5.90 -4.86
C LEU A 61 25.73 -7.19 -4.05
N ALA A 62 24.93 -8.23 -4.30
CA ALA A 62 25.12 -9.54 -3.66
C ALA A 62 26.47 -10.16 -4.05
N ASP A 63 26.84 -10.09 -5.34
CA ASP A 63 28.13 -10.58 -5.83
C ASP A 63 29.30 -9.84 -5.15
N ASP A 64 29.23 -8.50 -5.06
CA ASP A 64 30.28 -7.66 -4.42
C ASP A 64 30.48 -7.98 -2.92
N LEU A 65 29.41 -8.40 -2.26
CA LEU A 65 29.39 -8.72 -0.83
C LEU A 65 29.52 -10.22 -0.54
N GLU A 66 29.71 -11.05 -1.58
CA GLU A 66 29.75 -12.51 -1.48
C GLU A 66 28.51 -13.12 -0.80
N LEU A 67 27.32 -12.57 -1.12
CA LEU A 67 26.01 -13.02 -0.65
C LEU A 67 25.26 -13.83 -1.72
N GLU A 68 24.24 -14.57 -1.31
CA GLU A 68 23.34 -15.27 -2.23
C GLU A 68 22.52 -14.28 -3.06
N ARG A 69 22.44 -14.52 -4.37
CA ARG A 69 21.66 -13.73 -5.32
C ARG A 69 20.16 -13.92 -5.12
N LEU A 70 19.40 -12.87 -5.42
CA LEU A 70 17.97 -12.95 -5.65
C LEU A 70 17.72 -13.56 -7.04
N PHE A 71 17.41 -14.86 -7.04
CA PHE A 71 17.08 -15.69 -8.21
C PHE A 71 18.22 -15.89 -9.23
#